data_AF-X0S9S8-F1
#
_entry.id   AF-X0S9S8-F1
#
_cell.length_a   1.000
_cell.length_b   1.000
_cell.length_c   1.000
_cell.angle_alpha   90.00
_cell.angle_beta   90.00
_cell.angle_gamma   90.00
#
_symmetry.space_group_name_H-M   'P 1'
#
loop_
_entity.id
_entity.type
_entity.pdbx_description
1 polymer ?
#
loop_
_entity_poly.entity_id
_entity_poly.type
_entity_poly.pdbx_seq_one_letter_code
_entity_poly.pdbx_strand_id
1 'polypeptide(L)'
;GLNSPFAQPLVKALKGKYGDPLAELYVIYQLLQPLKMAGNETIRPIKTALLNLLNKRCRYERMPRWPRAKLAILNPPPNLPADELIKRMEKVHQLRREKTTAERPIIKRNRVVRALETTVKRLLAMLGDASADEALLKRLAFEETNRLVTYEDTLAAIKAQAEHMKQPRAKRIYEQLKAMAYKVGRKKHYLDPTSPNYSLTGNSGFGSKPLYFAVSTLQVVNIVATFAKQPAVPIPDVKKFEARRR
;
A
#
# COMPACT_ATOMS: atom_id res chain seq x y z
N GLY A 1 -7.82 23.02 -20.29
CA GLY A 1 -8.42 22.35 -21.46
C GLY A 1 -7.77 21.00 -21.68
N LEU A 2 -8.51 20.03 -22.21
CA LEU A 2 -8.07 18.64 -22.49
C LEU A 2 -7.12 18.49 -23.71
N ASN A 3 -6.57 19.60 -24.21
CA ASN A 3 -5.76 19.67 -25.44
C ASN A 3 -4.25 19.78 -25.14
N SER A 4 -3.75 19.09 -24.11
CA SER A 4 -2.30 18.88 -24.02
C SER A 4 -1.93 17.73 -24.96
N PRO A 5 -1.07 17.94 -25.97
CA PRO A 5 -0.71 16.90 -26.94
C PRO A 5 -0.06 15.67 -26.28
N PHE A 6 0.44 15.80 -25.04
CA PHE A 6 1.02 14.72 -24.25
C PHE A 6 0.01 13.93 -23.42
N ALA A 7 -1.11 14.55 -23.03
CA ALA A 7 -2.06 13.94 -22.10
C ALA A 7 -2.88 12.82 -22.74
N GLN A 8 -3.33 12.99 -24.00
CA GLN A 8 -4.17 11.99 -24.65
C GLN A 8 -3.42 10.68 -24.96
N PRO A 9 -2.20 10.69 -25.53
CA PRO A 9 -1.41 9.47 -25.72
C PRO A 9 -1.12 8.75 -24.40
N LEU A 10 -0.79 9.52 -23.34
CA LEU A 10 -0.54 8.95 -22.02
C LEU A 10 -1.80 8.32 -21.43
N VAL A 11 -2.96 8.99 -21.49
CA VAL A 11 -4.23 8.40 -21.02
C VAL A 11 -4.57 7.14 -21.80
N LYS A 12 -4.33 7.12 -23.11
CA LYS A 12 -4.53 5.94 -23.96
C LYS A 12 -3.58 4.80 -23.54
N ALA A 13 -2.31 5.10 -23.29
CA ALA A 13 -1.32 4.13 -22.82
C ALA A 13 -1.67 3.57 -21.43
N LEU A 14 -2.12 4.43 -20.49
CA LEU A 14 -2.57 4.03 -19.15
C LEU A 14 -3.84 3.17 -19.18
N LYS A 15 -4.63 3.24 -20.26
CA LYS A 15 -5.82 2.42 -20.50
C LYS A 15 -5.56 1.21 -21.40
N GLY A 16 -4.35 1.09 -21.96
CA GLY A 16 -3.97 -0.01 -22.82
C GLY A 16 -4.06 -1.34 -22.09
N LYS A 17 -4.62 -2.36 -22.76
CA LYS A 17 -4.62 -3.73 -22.25
C LYS A 17 -3.37 -4.43 -22.79
N TYR A 18 -2.58 -4.99 -21.89
CA TYR A 18 -1.46 -5.87 -22.23
C TYR A 18 -1.86 -7.31 -21.94
N GLY A 19 -1.28 -8.28 -22.66
CA GLY A 19 -1.59 -9.70 -22.47
C GLY A 19 -1.23 -10.23 -21.09
N ASP A 20 -0.20 -9.66 -20.45
CA ASP A 20 0.20 -9.96 -19.07
C ASP A 20 -0.26 -8.85 -18.10
N PRO A 21 -1.16 -9.13 -17.15
CA PRO A 21 -1.62 -8.18 -16.14
C PRO A 21 -0.52 -7.62 -15.23
N LEU A 22 0.58 -8.36 -15.02
CA LEU A 22 1.72 -7.86 -14.24
C LEU A 22 2.55 -6.87 -15.06
N ALA A 23 2.83 -7.21 -16.32
CA ALA A 23 3.50 -6.31 -17.26
C ALA A 23 2.68 -5.01 -17.46
N GLU A 24 1.36 -5.09 -17.55
CA GLU A 24 0.47 -3.91 -17.61
C GLU A 24 0.73 -2.95 -16.44
N LEU A 25 0.74 -3.46 -15.19
CA LEU A 25 1.00 -2.63 -14.02
C LEU A 25 2.42 -2.04 -14.02
N TYR A 26 3.41 -2.81 -14.47
CA TYR A 26 4.79 -2.36 -14.54
C TYR A 26 4.97 -1.24 -15.57
N VAL A 27 4.40 -1.39 -16.76
CA VAL A 27 4.43 -0.36 -17.81
C VAL A 27 3.74 0.91 -17.32
N ILE A 28 2.55 0.79 -16.70
CA ILE A 28 1.86 1.94 -16.09
C ILE A 28 2.75 2.63 -15.05
N TYR A 29 3.39 1.86 -14.17
CA TYR A 29 4.32 2.39 -13.17
C TYR A 29 5.47 3.17 -13.80
N GLN A 30 6.05 2.66 -14.89
CA GLN A 30 7.15 3.32 -15.61
C GLN A 30 6.69 4.60 -16.31
N LEU A 31 5.52 4.58 -16.96
CA LEU A 31 4.94 5.77 -17.61
C LEU A 31 4.66 6.91 -16.63
N LEU A 32 4.34 6.59 -15.37
CA LEU A 32 4.07 7.58 -14.33
C LEU A 32 5.32 8.10 -13.61
N GLN A 33 6.49 7.44 -13.72
CA GLN A 33 7.71 7.88 -13.01
C GLN A 33 8.12 9.32 -13.36
N PRO A 34 8.24 9.71 -14.65
CA PRO A 34 8.76 11.04 -14.99
C PRO A 34 7.83 12.16 -14.51
N LEU A 35 6.54 11.88 -14.34
CA LEU A 35 5.54 12.86 -13.95
C LEU A 35 5.72 13.37 -12.51
N LYS A 36 6.50 12.67 -11.68
CA LYS A 36 6.86 13.13 -10.32
C LYS A 36 7.67 14.42 -10.35
N MET A 37 8.36 14.69 -11.46
CA MET A 37 9.14 15.91 -11.69
C MET A 37 8.37 16.94 -12.53
N ALA A 38 7.17 16.59 -13.01
CA ALA A 38 6.37 17.46 -13.84
C ALA A 38 5.51 18.41 -12.99
N GLY A 39 5.19 19.58 -13.55
CA GLY A 39 4.29 20.54 -12.90
C GLY A 39 2.83 20.09 -12.88
N ASN A 40 2.02 20.72 -12.03
CA ASN A 40 0.61 20.38 -11.83
C ASN A 40 -0.22 20.42 -13.13
N GLU A 41 0.12 21.32 -14.06
CA GLU A 41 -0.56 21.45 -15.36
C GLU A 41 -0.40 20.20 -16.23
N THR A 42 0.71 19.45 -16.08
CA THR A 42 0.94 18.19 -16.80
C THR A 42 0.16 17.04 -16.19
N ILE A 43 -0.05 17.05 -14.87
CA ILE A 43 -0.74 15.98 -14.14
C ILE A 43 -2.26 16.14 -14.21
N ARG A 44 -2.76 17.39 -14.22
CA ARG A 44 -4.21 17.70 -14.17
C ARG A 44 -5.03 16.97 -15.25
N PRO A 45 -4.60 16.90 -16.52
CA PRO A 45 -5.35 16.17 -17.56
C PRO A 45 -5.53 14.67 -17.29
N ILE A 46 -4.61 14.05 -16.54
CA ILE A 46 -4.62 12.60 -16.29
C ILE A 46 -5.24 12.22 -14.94
N LYS A 47 -5.74 13.19 -14.17
CA LYS A 47 -6.34 13.00 -12.85
C LYS A 47 -7.32 11.84 -12.77
N THR A 48 -8.28 11.77 -13.70
CA THR A 48 -9.29 10.70 -13.72
C THR A 48 -8.66 9.32 -13.91
N ALA A 49 -7.57 9.23 -14.67
CA ALA A 49 -6.81 7.99 -14.80
C ALA A 49 -6.13 7.62 -13.48
N LEU A 50 -5.50 8.58 -12.79
CA LEU A 50 -4.86 8.36 -11.48
C LEU A 50 -5.85 7.87 -10.41
N LEU A 51 -7.04 8.50 -10.33
CA LEU A 51 -8.09 8.08 -9.42
C LEU A 51 -8.59 6.65 -9.73
N ASN A 52 -8.75 6.32 -11.01
CA ASN A 52 -9.10 4.96 -11.43
C ASN A 52 -8.02 3.95 -11.08
N LEU A 53 -6.74 4.29 -11.26
CA LEU A 53 -5.63 3.42 -10.86
C LEU A 53 -5.66 3.16 -9.36
N LEU A 54 -5.82 4.19 -8.53
CA LEU A 54 -5.87 4.06 -7.07
C LEU A 54 -7.03 3.15 -6.63
N ASN A 55 -8.22 3.35 -7.20
CA ASN A 55 -9.44 2.66 -6.75
C ASN A 55 -9.62 1.24 -7.34
N LYS A 56 -9.13 1.00 -8.56
CA LYS A 56 -9.40 -0.24 -9.30
C LYS A 56 -8.18 -1.13 -9.46
N ARG A 57 -6.98 -0.56 -9.64
CA ARG A 57 -5.77 -1.33 -9.98
C ARG A 57 -4.79 -1.47 -8.80
N CYS A 58 -4.77 -0.52 -7.87
CA CYS A 58 -3.95 -0.58 -6.66
C CYS A 58 -4.58 -1.47 -5.58
N ARG A 59 -4.76 -2.76 -5.89
CA ARG A 59 -5.35 -3.78 -5.01
C ARG A 59 -4.35 -4.88 -4.76
N TYR A 60 -4.10 -5.15 -3.48
CA TYR A 60 -3.20 -6.20 -3.03
C TYR A 60 -3.89 -7.57 -3.07
N GLU A 61 -3.17 -8.56 -3.56
CA GLU A 61 -3.60 -9.94 -3.54
C GLU A 61 -3.21 -10.61 -2.23
N ARG A 62 -4.06 -11.54 -1.79
CA ARG A 62 -3.82 -12.35 -0.60
C ARG A 62 -3.02 -13.59 -0.96
N MET A 63 -2.23 -14.09 -0.01
CA MET A 63 -1.60 -15.40 -0.15
C MET A 63 -2.67 -16.50 -0.32
N PRO A 64 -2.40 -17.52 -1.14
CA PRO A 64 -3.33 -18.62 -1.34
C PRO A 64 -3.44 -19.44 -0.04
N ARG A 65 -4.64 -19.94 0.23
CA ARG A 65 -4.86 -20.92 1.29
C ARG A 65 -4.82 -22.32 0.69
N TRP A 66 -3.83 -23.09 1.10
CA TRP A 66 -3.63 -24.48 0.71
C TRP A 66 -4.61 -25.39 1.43
N PRO A 67 -5.22 -26.37 0.73
CA PRO A 67 -6.09 -27.36 1.34
C PRO A 67 -5.39 -28.16 2.44
N ARG A 68 -6.11 -28.50 3.51
CA ARG A 68 -5.57 -29.29 4.64
C ARG A 68 -4.92 -30.60 4.19
N ALA A 69 -5.50 -31.28 3.20
CA ALA A 69 -4.93 -32.51 2.64
C ALA A 69 -3.53 -32.29 2.02
N LYS A 70 -3.32 -31.19 1.29
CA LYS A 70 -1.99 -30.84 0.75
C LYS A 70 -1.01 -30.49 1.87
N LEU A 71 -1.46 -29.76 2.90
CA LEU A 71 -0.62 -29.41 4.06
C LEU A 71 -0.21 -30.63 4.89
N ALA A 72 -1.10 -31.62 5.05
CA ALA A 72 -0.79 -32.88 5.73
C ALA A 72 0.30 -33.68 5.01
N ILE A 73 0.38 -33.59 3.67
CA ILE A 73 1.47 -34.22 2.92
C ILE A 73 2.81 -33.53 3.22
N LEU A 74 2.82 -32.21 3.39
CA LEU A 74 4.03 -31.42 3.69
C LEU A 74 4.60 -31.66 5.10
N ASN A 75 3.83 -32.26 6.01
CA ASN A 75 4.21 -32.66 7.36
C ASN A 75 4.08 -34.19 7.53
N PRO A 76 5.01 -34.99 7.00
CA PRO A 76 4.95 -36.44 7.17
C PRO A 76 5.14 -36.83 8.64
N PRO A 77 4.51 -37.93 9.10
CA PRO A 77 4.76 -38.49 10.43
C PRO A 77 6.21 -38.96 10.57
N PRO A 78 6.80 -38.91 11.78
CA PRO A 78 8.23 -39.12 12.00
C PRO A 78 8.73 -40.56 11.79
N ASN A 79 7.84 -41.57 11.74
CA ASN A 79 8.21 -42.98 11.72
C ASN A 79 7.64 -43.71 10.49
N LEU A 80 8.23 -43.50 9.31
CA LEU A 80 7.87 -44.21 8.08
C LEU A 80 9.00 -45.17 7.64
N PRO A 81 8.67 -46.33 7.05
CA PRO A 81 9.66 -47.18 6.38
C PRO A 81 10.44 -46.41 5.30
N ALA A 82 11.70 -46.78 5.06
CA ALA A 82 12.61 -46.04 4.18
C ALA A 82 12.06 -45.84 2.75
N ASP A 83 11.48 -46.88 2.15
CA ASP A 83 10.94 -46.83 0.78
C ASP A 83 9.70 -45.92 0.67
N GLU A 84 8.87 -45.89 1.73
CA GLU A 84 7.72 -44.98 1.80
C GLU A 84 8.17 -43.55 2.04
N LEU A 85 9.22 -43.34 2.83
CA LEU A 85 9.79 -42.04 3.10
C LEU A 85 10.34 -41.40 1.81
N ILE A 86 11.04 -42.17 0.96
CA ILE A 86 11.56 -41.67 -0.33
C ILE A 86 10.44 -41.20 -1.25
N LYS A 87 9.43 -42.06 -1.51
CA LYS A 87 8.27 -41.71 -2.34
C LYS A 87 7.49 -40.51 -1.78
N ARG A 88 7.38 -40.41 -0.45
CA ARG A 88 6.73 -39.28 0.20
C ARG A 88 7.53 -38.00 0.06
N MET A 89 8.85 -38.08 0.13
CA MET A 89 9.74 -36.92 -0.01
C MET A 89 9.67 -36.31 -1.41
N GLU A 90 9.62 -37.13 -2.45
CA GLU A 90 9.38 -36.65 -3.83
C GLU A 90 8.07 -35.85 -3.92
N LYS A 91 6.99 -36.38 -3.35
CA LYS A 91 5.68 -35.71 -3.32
C LYS A 91 5.70 -34.42 -2.52
N VAL A 92 6.43 -34.39 -1.40
CA VAL A 92 6.65 -33.16 -0.60
C VAL A 92 7.40 -32.12 -1.43
N HIS A 93 8.47 -32.50 -2.13
CA HIS A 93 9.23 -31.59 -2.98
C HIS A 93 8.37 -31.04 -4.12
N GLN A 94 7.56 -31.89 -4.78
CA GLN A 94 6.62 -31.45 -5.81
C GLN A 94 5.62 -30.43 -5.26
N LEU A 95 4.98 -30.71 -4.13
CA LEU A 95 4.02 -29.79 -3.51
C LEU A 95 4.68 -28.48 -3.05
N ARG A 96 5.92 -28.53 -2.53
CA ARG A 96 6.69 -27.31 -2.20
C ARG A 96 6.98 -26.47 -3.44
N ARG A 97 7.29 -27.10 -4.57
CA ARG A 97 7.49 -26.42 -5.86
C ARG A 97 6.17 -25.80 -6.36
N GLU A 98 5.07 -26.56 -6.40
CA GLU A 98 3.73 -26.03 -6.71
C GLU A 98 3.40 -24.81 -5.85
N LYS A 99 3.67 -24.93 -4.55
CA LYS A 99 3.42 -23.86 -3.59
C LYS A 99 4.22 -22.61 -3.86
N THR A 100 5.50 -22.77 -4.08
CA THR A 100 6.40 -21.67 -4.41
C THR A 100 6.00 -21.00 -5.74
N THR A 101 5.61 -21.79 -6.74
CA THR A 101 5.18 -21.29 -8.06
C THR A 101 3.90 -20.48 -7.98
N ALA A 102 2.96 -20.85 -7.11
CA ALA A 102 1.72 -20.09 -6.90
C ALA A 102 1.92 -18.80 -6.07
N GLU A 103 2.83 -18.83 -5.08
CA GLU A 103 3.03 -17.71 -4.14
C GLU A 103 3.94 -16.60 -4.70
N ARG A 104 4.96 -16.96 -5.49
CA ARG A 104 5.93 -16.00 -6.06
C ARG A 104 5.27 -14.90 -6.92
N PRO A 105 4.33 -15.20 -7.84
CA PRO A 105 3.67 -14.18 -8.67
C PRO A 105 2.91 -13.14 -7.83
N ILE A 106 2.26 -13.55 -6.74
CA ILE A 106 1.49 -12.67 -5.86
C ILE A 106 2.41 -11.63 -5.20
N ILE A 107 3.59 -12.06 -4.74
CA ILE A 107 4.56 -11.14 -4.11
C ILE A 107 5.13 -10.16 -5.13
N LYS A 108 5.51 -10.67 -6.31
CA LYS A 108 5.99 -9.81 -7.41
C LYS A 108 4.94 -8.76 -7.76
N ARG A 109 3.67 -9.19 -7.90
CA ARG A 109 2.55 -8.31 -8.16
C ARG A 109 2.34 -7.28 -7.05
N ASN A 110 2.27 -7.70 -5.79
CA ASN A 110 2.04 -6.77 -4.68
C ASN A 110 3.16 -5.73 -4.57
N ARG A 111 4.41 -6.09 -4.87
CA ARG A 111 5.54 -5.14 -4.93
C ARG A 111 5.34 -4.09 -6.02
N VAL A 112 4.95 -4.52 -7.23
CA VAL A 112 4.64 -3.60 -8.34
C VAL A 112 3.45 -2.72 -8.00
N VAL A 113 2.39 -3.28 -7.40
CA VAL A 113 1.21 -2.54 -6.93
C VAL A 113 1.60 -1.49 -5.91
N ARG A 114 2.43 -1.81 -4.91
CA ARG A 114 2.88 -0.83 -3.90
C ARG A 114 3.70 0.30 -4.53
N ALA A 115 4.60 -0.04 -5.46
CA ALA A 115 5.40 0.95 -6.17
C ALA A 115 4.51 1.89 -7.01
N LEU A 116 3.55 1.33 -7.74
CA LEU A 116 2.54 2.08 -8.49
C LEU A 116 1.69 2.96 -7.58
N GLU A 117 1.13 2.39 -6.52
CA GLU A 117 0.28 3.10 -5.57
C GLU A 117 1.03 4.28 -4.94
N THR A 118 2.29 4.08 -4.54
CA THR A 118 3.14 5.15 -4.00
C THR A 118 3.30 6.29 -4.99
N THR A 119 3.56 5.97 -6.26
CA THR A 119 3.64 6.97 -7.33
C THR A 119 2.32 7.70 -7.52
N VAL A 120 1.19 6.98 -7.61
CA VAL A 120 -0.15 7.57 -7.77
C VAL A 120 -0.49 8.50 -6.60
N LYS A 121 -0.20 8.10 -5.36
CA LYS A 121 -0.42 8.93 -4.16
C LYS A 121 0.34 10.24 -4.23
N ARG A 122 1.61 10.20 -4.62
CA ARG A 122 2.43 11.42 -4.79
C ARG A 122 1.85 12.35 -5.86
N LEU A 123 1.48 11.80 -7.02
CA LEU A 123 0.90 12.59 -8.11
C LEU A 123 -0.45 13.22 -7.72
N LEU A 124 -1.31 12.48 -7.00
CA LEU A 124 -2.56 13.01 -6.47
C LEU A 124 -2.33 14.11 -5.42
N ALA A 125 -1.31 13.97 -4.57
CA ALA A 125 -0.95 14.99 -3.58
C ALA A 125 -0.45 16.28 -4.26
N MET A 126 0.26 16.16 -5.40
CA MET A 126 0.74 17.31 -6.19
C MET A 126 -0.41 18.09 -6.84
N LEU A 127 -1.40 17.40 -7.42
CA LEU A 127 -2.56 18.05 -8.08
C LEU A 127 -3.23 19.11 -7.23
N GLY A 128 -3.40 18.79 -5.94
CA GLY A 128 -3.88 19.70 -4.94
C GLY A 128 -5.28 20.25 -5.09
N ASP A 129 -6.14 19.50 -5.77
CA ASP A 129 -7.57 19.76 -5.81
C ASP A 129 -8.34 18.93 -4.78
N ALA A 130 -9.57 19.36 -4.48
CA ALA A 130 -10.41 18.77 -3.44
C ALA A 130 -10.68 17.26 -3.61
N SER A 131 -10.88 16.79 -4.83
CA SER A 131 -11.20 15.38 -5.07
C SER A 131 -9.96 14.48 -5.01
N ALA A 132 -8.78 14.99 -5.36
CA ALA A 132 -7.53 14.26 -5.18
C ALA A 132 -7.20 14.11 -3.68
N ASP A 133 -7.39 15.18 -2.90
CA ASP A 133 -7.27 15.16 -1.45
C ASP A 133 -8.24 14.17 -0.81
N GLU A 134 -9.52 14.21 -1.21
CA GLU A 134 -10.54 13.30 -0.71
C GLU A 134 -10.20 11.84 -1.03
N ALA A 135 -9.70 11.55 -2.23
CA ALA A 135 -9.27 10.20 -2.60
C ALA A 135 -8.10 9.70 -1.74
N LEU A 136 -7.11 10.56 -1.46
CA LEU A 136 -6.00 10.23 -0.57
C LEU A 136 -6.48 9.95 0.86
N LEU A 137 -7.39 10.77 1.38
CA LEU A 137 -7.91 10.64 2.75
C LEU A 137 -8.81 9.40 2.88
N LYS A 138 -9.66 9.13 1.89
CA LYS A 138 -10.42 7.87 1.81
C LYS A 138 -9.49 6.66 1.75
N ARG A 139 -8.40 6.74 0.98
CA ARG A 139 -7.40 5.67 0.92
C ARG A 139 -6.70 5.49 2.26
N LEU A 140 -6.29 6.56 2.92
CA LEU A 140 -5.68 6.52 4.24
C LEU A 140 -6.58 5.83 5.27
N ALA A 141 -7.87 6.19 5.29
CA ALA A 141 -8.86 5.56 6.16
C ALA A 141 -9.05 4.07 5.84
N PHE A 142 -9.09 3.70 4.55
CA PHE A 142 -9.13 2.30 4.12
C PHE A 142 -7.91 1.51 4.60
N GLU A 143 -6.71 2.08 4.48
CA GLU A 143 -5.46 1.45 4.89
C GLU A 143 -5.38 1.28 6.41
N GLU A 144 -5.84 2.29 7.18
CA GLU A 144 -5.96 2.17 8.62
C GLU A 144 -6.93 1.05 9.01
N THR A 145 -8.13 1.05 8.42
CA THR A 145 -9.19 0.07 8.73
C THR A 145 -8.74 -1.36 8.42
N ASN A 146 -8.08 -1.55 7.28
CA ASN A 146 -7.55 -2.85 6.85
C ASN A 146 -6.18 -3.18 7.45
N ARG A 147 -5.65 -2.31 8.31
CA ARG A 147 -4.35 -2.45 8.96
C ARG A 147 -3.23 -2.69 7.94
N LEU A 148 -3.17 -1.89 6.88
CA LEU A 148 -2.12 -1.95 5.88
C LEU A 148 -1.00 -0.97 6.20
N VAL A 149 0.25 -1.42 6.15
CA VAL A 149 1.45 -0.57 6.32
C VAL A 149 1.50 0.60 5.34
N THR A 150 0.84 0.47 4.19
CA THR A 150 0.86 1.46 3.09
C THR A 150 0.21 2.79 3.45
N TYR A 151 -0.45 2.90 4.62
CA TYR A 151 -0.86 4.19 5.19
C TYR A 151 0.34 5.14 5.35
N GLU A 152 1.52 4.60 5.67
CA GLU A 152 2.76 5.39 5.81
C GLU A 152 3.12 6.08 4.48
N ASP A 153 2.89 5.40 3.35
CA ASP A 153 3.14 5.93 2.01
C ASP A 153 2.16 7.08 1.67
N THR A 154 0.91 7.00 2.14
CA THR A 154 -0.10 8.06 1.98
C THR A 154 0.25 9.29 2.81
N LEU A 155 0.61 9.09 4.08
CA LEU A 155 1.08 10.16 4.96
C LEU A 155 2.35 10.83 4.42
N ALA A 156 3.29 10.05 3.89
CA ALA A 156 4.50 10.57 3.28
C ALA A 156 4.21 11.44 2.04
N ALA A 157 3.25 11.03 1.19
CA ALA A 157 2.84 11.83 0.03
C ALA A 157 2.22 13.18 0.44
N ILE A 158 1.39 13.20 1.49
CA ILE A 158 0.80 14.43 2.04
C ILE A 158 1.91 15.31 2.64
N LYS A 159 2.78 14.72 3.47
CA LYS A 159 3.91 15.42 4.10
C LYS A 159 4.80 16.10 3.06
N ALA A 160 5.16 15.38 1.99
CA ALA A 160 6.02 15.90 0.93
C ALA A 160 5.40 17.07 0.14
N GLN A 161 4.09 17.25 0.21
CA GLN A 161 3.41 18.36 -0.47
C GLN A 161 2.90 19.45 0.47
N ALA A 162 3.10 19.30 1.79
CA ALA A 162 2.59 20.23 2.78
C ALA A 162 3.04 21.67 2.54
N GLU A 163 4.31 21.88 2.18
CA GLU A 163 4.90 23.21 1.97
C GLU A 163 4.37 23.95 0.74
N HIS A 164 3.86 23.20 -0.25
CA HIS A 164 3.29 23.75 -1.46
C HIS A 164 1.76 23.91 -1.37
N MET A 165 1.15 23.58 -0.23
CA MET A 165 -0.29 23.73 -0.05
C MET A 165 -0.67 25.19 0.20
N LYS A 166 -1.68 25.67 -0.53
CA LYS A 166 -2.38 26.90 -0.15
C LYS A 166 -3.07 26.71 1.21
N GLN A 167 -3.10 27.77 2.02
CA GLN A 167 -3.65 27.73 3.37
C GLN A 167 -5.04 27.07 3.49
N PRO A 168 -6.05 27.34 2.61
CA PRO A 168 -7.36 26.70 2.73
C PRO A 168 -7.31 25.17 2.58
N ARG A 169 -6.46 24.69 1.67
CA ARG A 169 -6.23 23.26 1.46
C ARG A 169 -5.54 22.64 2.68
N ALA A 170 -4.46 23.28 3.15
CA ALA A 170 -3.71 22.83 4.32
C ALA A 170 -4.61 22.73 5.56
N LYS A 171 -5.48 23.73 5.80
CA LYS A 171 -6.44 23.72 6.92
C LYS A 171 -7.40 22.53 6.85
N ARG A 172 -7.98 22.25 5.68
CA ARG A 172 -8.86 21.09 5.49
C ARG A 172 -8.13 19.77 5.76
N ILE A 173 -6.91 19.61 5.23
CA ILE A 173 -6.10 18.40 5.46
C ILE A 173 -5.76 18.27 6.95
N TYR A 174 -5.33 19.36 7.61
CA TYR A 174 -5.04 19.40 9.04
C TYR A 174 -6.24 18.90 9.86
N GLU A 175 -7.44 19.45 9.63
CA GLU A 175 -8.65 19.09 10.38
C GLU A 175 -9.02 17.61 10.18
N GLN A 176 -8.97 17.11 8.95
CA GLN A 176 -9.33 15.73 8.64
C GLN A 176 -8.31 14.71 9.17
N LEU A 177 -7.00 14.97 9.03
CA LEU A 177 -5.96 14.11 9.58
C LEU A 177 -6.03 14.08 11.12
N LYS A 178 -6.21 15.24 11.76
CA LYS A 178 -6.37 15.34 13.22
C LYS A 178 -7.57 14.53 13.70
N ALA A 179 -8.73 14.68 13.04
CA ALA A 179 -9.93 13.93 13.37
C ALA A 179 -9.73 12.41 13.21
N MET A 180 -9.03 11.95 12.17
CA MET A 180 -8.71 10.53 12.00
C MET A 180 -7.78 10.01 13.09
N ALA A 181 -6.73 10.76 13.44
CA ALA A 181 -5.79 10.36 14.48
C ALA A 181 -6.47 10.20 15.85
N TYR A 182 -7.35 11.13 16.22
CA TYR A 182 -8.05 11.08 17.52
C TYR A 182 -9.08 9.95 17.65
N LYS A 183 -9.55 9.39 16.52
CA LYS A 183 -10.38 8.17 16.54
C LYS A 183 -9.55 6.90 16.81
N VAL A 184 -8.24 6.93 16.61
CA VAL A 184 -7.36 5.75 16.62
C VAL A 184 -6.31 5.88 17.73
N GLY A 185 -6.66 5.52 18.97
CA GLY A 185 -5.78 5.76 20.12
C GLY A 185 -4.77 4.65 20.48
N ARG A 186 -4.56 3.62 19.65
CA ARG A 186 -3.83 2.41 20.09
C ARG A 186 -2.86 1.85 19.05
N LYS A 187 -1.76 1.24 19.53
CA LYS A 187 -0.85 0.39 18.75
C LYS A 187 -1.64 -0.76 18.13
N LYS A 188 -1.46 -1.02 16.84
CA LYS A 188 -2.05 -2.18 16.14
C LYS A 188 -0.98 -2.85 15.30
N HIS A 189 -1.16 -4.13 15.00
CA HIS A 189 -0.35 -4.82 13.98
C HIS A 189 -0.84 -4.47 12.58
N TYR A 190 0.06 -3.95 11.75
CA TYR A 190 -0.20 -3.62 10.36
C TYR A 190 0.53 -4.60 9.45
N LEU A 191 -0.21 -5.14 8.48
CA LEU A 191 0.22 -6.06 7.45
C LEU A 191 1.03 -5.33 6.37
N ASP A 192 2.17 -5.89 5.97
CA ASP A 192 2.88 -5.46 4.78
C ASP A 192 2.64 -6.45 3.63
N PRO A 193 1.80 -6.10 2.63
CA PRO A 193 1.45 -7.00 1.53
C PRO A 193 2.62 -7.32 0.59
N THR A 194 3.79 -6.72 0.81
CA THR A 194 5.01 -6.91 0.00
C THR A 194 6.09 -7.71 0.72
N SER A 195 5.91 -7.98 2.01
CA SER A 195 6.81 -8.74 2.86
C SER A 195 6.22 -10.13 3.15
N PRO A 196 6.61 -11.18 2.42
CA PRO A 196 6.08 -12.52 2.63
C PRO A 196 6.62 -13.14 3.93
N ASN A 197 5.75 -13.84 4.65
CA ASN A 197 6.13 -14.79 5.69
C ASN A 197 5.86 -16.19 5.16
N TYR A 198 6.88 -16.78 4.51
CA TYR A 198 6.75 -18.09 3.88
C TYR A 198 6.72 -19.19 4.94
N SER A 199 5.82 -20.14 4.74
CA SER A 199 5.82 -21.39 5.51
C SER A 199 6.14 -22.54 4.57
N LEU A 200 7.03 -23.47 4.94
CA LEU A 200 7.26 -24.67 4.11
C LEU A 200 6.18 -25.73 4.29
N THR A 201 5.42 -25.65 5.38
CA THR A 201 4.56 -26.74 5.87
C THR A 201 3.13 -26.31 6.19
N GLY A 202 2.89 -25.02 6.40
CA GLY A 202 1.58 -24.42 6.66
C GLY A 202 1.13 -23.49 5.54
N ASN A 203 0.18 -22.59 5.80
CA ASN A 203 -0.14 -21.51 4.85
C ASN A 203 0.87 -20.37 4.99
N SER A 204 1.37 -19.87 3.86
CA SER A 204 2.17 -18.65 3.85
C SER A 204 1.27 -17.44 4.13
N GLY A 205 1.86 -16.39 4.69
CA GLY A 205 1.17 -15.14 4.98
C GLY A 205 2.01 -13.94 4.57
N PHE A 206 1.58 -12.77 5.02
CA PHE A 206 2.41 -11.57 4.95
C PHE A 206 2.87 -11.19 6.36
N GLY A 207 4.05 -10.60 6.44
CA GLY A 207 4.59 -10.06 7.66
C GLY A 207 3.69 -8.94 8.20
N SER A 208 3.69 -8.80 9.52
CA SER A 208 3.06 -7.66 10.18
C SER A 208 4.03 -7.03 11.16
N LYS A 209 3.98 -5.70 11.28
CA LYS A 209 4.75 -4.94 12.28
C LYS A 209 3.80 -4.11 13.12
N PRO A 210 4.06 -3.95 14.42
CA PRO A 210 3.21 -3.12 15.25
C PRO A 210 3.53 -1.64 15.05
N LEU A 211 2.52 -0.83 14.79
CA LEU A 211 2.66 0.60 14.49
C LEU A 211 1.62 1.44 15.24
N TYR A 212 1.88 2.75 15.28
CA TYR A 212 1.04 3.77 15.88
C TYR A 212 0.53 4.75 14.82
N PHE A 213 -0.58 4.39 14.16
CA PHE A 213 -1.20 5.24 13.13
C PHE A 213 -1.47 6.67 13.63
N ALA A 214 -2.02 6.82 14.83
CA ALA A 214 -2.26 8.13 15.44
C ALA A 214 -1.00 8.97 15.52
N VAL A 215 0.10 8.40 16.00
CA VAL A 215 1.37 9.11 16.20
C VAL A 215 1.94 9.56 14.85
N SER A 216 2.03 8.64 13.88
CA SER A 216 2.49 8.98 12.53
C SER A 216 1.62 10.04 11.86
N THR A 217 0.31 9.98 12.06
CA THR A 217 -0.63 10.95 11.50
C THR A 217 -0.48 12.32 12.17
N LEU A 218 -0.37 12.39 13.50
CA LEU A 218 -0.19 13.65 14.24
C LEU A 218 1.16 14.31 13.93
N GLN A 219 2.21 13.54 13.65
CA GLN A 219 3.48 14.08 13.12
C GLN A 219 3.26 14.83 11.79
N VAL A 220 2.48 14.26 10.88
CA VAL A 220 2.13 14.94 9.61
C VAL A 220 1.19 16.13 9.85
N VAL A 221 0.23 16.02 10.77
CA VAL A 221 -0.64 17.14 11.18
C VAL A 221 0.20 18.34 11.61
N ASN A 222 1.24 18.13 12.44
CA ASN A 222 2.10 19.21 12.91
C ASN A 222 2.94 19.85 11.81
N ILE A 223 3.31 19.10 10.77
CA ILE A 223 3.98 19.66 9.59
C ILE A 223 2.99 20.51 8.77
N VAL A 224 1.76 20.01 8.57
CA VAL A 224 0.71 20.75 7.83
C VAL A 224 0.23 21.98 8.61
N ALA A 225 0.30 21.96 9.95
CA ALA A 225 -0.17 23.02 10.84
C ALA A 225 0.43 24.39 10.51
N THR A 226 1.73 24.44 10.21
CA THR A 226 2.45 25.65 9.80
C THR A 226 1.78 26.32 8.60
N PHE A 227 1.51 25.55 7.55
CA PHE A 227 0.91 26.06 6.31
C PHE A 227 -0.59 26.30 6.44
N ALA A 228 -1.26 25.59 7.36
CA ALA A 228 -2.66 25.80 7.70
C ALA A 228 -2.90 27.04 8.59
N LYS A 229 -1.85 27.64 9.16
CA LYS A 229 -1.92 28.60 10.27
C LYS A 229 -2.80 28.07 11.41
N GLN A 230 -2.52 26.82 11.81
CA GLN A 230 -3.20 26.12 12.90
C GLN A 230 -2.19 25.76 13.99
N PRO A 231 -2.62 25.61 15.25
CA PRO A 231 -1.72 25.21 16.32
C PRO A 231 -1.22 23.77 16.11
N ALA A 232 0.05 23.54 16.47
CA ALA A 232 0.57 22.19 16.62
C ALA A 232 -0.21 21.44 17.71
N VAL A 233 -0.38 20.14 17.52
CA VAL A 233 -1.08 19.26 18.45
C VAL A 233 -0.09 18.39 19.22
N PRO A 234 -0.39 18.06 20.49
CA PRO A 234 0.45 17.17 21.27
C PRO A 234 0.49 15.78 20.63
N ILE A 235 1.68 15.22 20.51
CA ILE A 235 1.89 13.86 20.04
C ILE A 235 2.06 12.97 21.27
N PRO A 236 1.23 11.93 21.45
CA PRO A 236 1.36 11.02 22.60
C PRO A 236 2.78 10.43 22.67
N ASP A 237 3.38 10.47 23.87
CA ASP A 237 4.66 9.80 24.11
C ASP A 237 4.45 8.29 24.06
N VAL A 238 5.02 7.68 23.02
CA VAL A 238 4.93 6.24 22.75
C VAL A 238 5.49 5.42 23.91
N LYS A 239 6.56 5.91 24.58
CA LYS A 239 7.17 5.22 25.72
C LYS A 239 6.25 5.19 26.94
N LYS A 240 5.55 6.30 27.21
CA LYS A 240 4.57 6.38 28.32
C LYS A 240 3.30 5.57 28.06
N PHE A 241 2.93 5.38 26.79
CA PHE A 241 1.77 4.57 26.41
C PHE A 241 1.98 3.06 26.60
N GLU A 242 3.22 2.59 26.47
CA GLU A 242 3.59 1.18 26.68
C GLU A 242 3.81 0.86 28.16
N ALA A 243 4.31 1.82 28.95
CA ALA A 243 4.59 1.64 30.38
C ALA A 243 3.33 1.56 31.27
N ARG A 244 2.22 2.21 30.89
CA ARG A 244 0.95 2.16 31.66
C ARG A 244 0.16 0.84 31.54
N ARG A 245 0.74 -0.18 30.92
CA ARG A 245 0.09 -1.48 30.66
C ARG A 245 0.96 -2.69 31.06
N ARG A 246 2.09 -2.45 31.72
CA ARG A 246 2.79 -3.46 32.52
C ARG A 246 2.44 -3.20 33.98
#